data_AF-A0A139R798-F1
#
_entry.id   AF-A0A139R798-F1
#
_cell.length_a   1.000
_cell.length_b   1.000
_cell.length_c   1.000
_cell.angle_alpha   90.00
_cell.angle_beta   90.00
_cell.angle_gamma   90.00
#
_symmetry.space_group_name_H-M   'P 1'
#
loop_
_entity.id
_entity.type
_entity.pdbx_description
1 polymer ?
#
loop_
_entity_poly.entity_id
_entity_poly.type
_entity_poly.pdbx_seq_one_letter_code
_entity_poly.pdbx_strand_id
1 'polypeptide(L)'
;MLTVIINDQPKKIDSRGGMQHAKATSPFYDDWVNRSNALVPVMQTAIANHDIDQIGQLAEANALQMHATNATAQPAFNYLTDSSWQVINLATTLREQGISVYATMDAGPNVKLISRPADTEVITAALAEAIPGVVVRTATPGPSIKIVEGDQI
;
A
#
# COMPACT_ATOMS: atom_id res chain seq x y z
N MET A 1 1.43 11.20 -2.25
CA MET A 1 0.80 9.95 -1.77
C MET A 1 -0.58 10.28 -1.22
N LEU A 2 -1.58 9.47 -1.56
CA LEU A 2 -2.95 9.61 -1.05
C LEU A 2 -3.27 8.41 -0.16
N THR A 3 -3.70 8.62 1.07
CA THR A 3 -4.21 7.56 1.96
C THR A 3 -5.73 7.57 1.87
N VAL A 4 -6.29 6.49 1.34
CA VAL A 4 -7.73 6.24 1.28
C VAL A 4 -8.13 5.50 2.55
N ILE A 5 -8.88 6.19 3.41
CA ILE A 5 -9.27 5.67 4.72
C ILE A 5 -10.53 4.83 4.55
N ILE A 6 -10.39 3.52 4.79
CA ILE A 6 -11.44 2.53 4.78
C ILE A 6 -11.67 2.13 6.23
N ASN A 7 -12.77 2.62 6.81
CA ASN A 7 -13.12 2.39 8.21
C ASN A 7 -14.34 1.47 8.32
N ASP A 8 -14.20 0.24 7.81
CA ASP A 8 -15.33 -0.69 7.70
C ASP A 8 -15.26 -1.88 8.64
N GLN A 9 -14.12 -2.22 9.27
CA GLN A 9 -14.04 -3.37 10.19
C GLN A 9 -12.97 -3.20 11.31
N PRO A 10 -13.23 -3.69 12.54
CA PRO A 10 -12.18 -3.91 13.52
C PRO A 10 -11.15 -4.89 12.98
N LYS A 11 -9.85 -4.68 13.26
CA LYS A 11 -8.81 -5.65 12.93
C LYS A 11 -9.10 -6.96 13.64
N LYS A 12 -9.61 -7.96 12.90
CA LYS A 12 -9.85 -9.32 13.41
C LYS A 12 -8.56 -10.00 13.88
N ILE A 13 -7.42 -9.61 13.32
CA ILE A 13 -6.08 -10.09 13.66
C ILE A 13 -5.15 -8.88 13.73
N ASP A 14 -4.38 -8.75 14.80
CA ASP A 14 -3.37 -7.70 14.89
C ASP A 14 -2.21 -7.96 13.90
N SER A 15 -1.42 -6.92 13.62
CA SER A 15 -0.33 -7.03 12.64
C SER A 15 0.73 -8.05 13.05
N ARG A 16 1.06 -8.14 14.34
CA ARG A 16 2.15 -8.98 14.84
C ARG A 16 1.76 -10.45 14.76
N GLY A 17 0.56 -10.77 15.24
CA GLY A 17 -0.03 -12.11 15.16
C GLY A 17 -0.18 -12.56 13.71
N GLY A 18 -0.71 -11.70 12.84
CA GLY A 18 -0.85 -12.00 11.40
C GLY A 18 0.50 -12.30 10.73
N MET A 19 1.53 -11.49 11.02
CA MET A 19 2.88 -11.72 10.47
C MET A 19 3.49 -13.05 10.94
N GLN A 20 3.41 -13.38 12.23
CA GLN A 20 3.94 -14.64 12.75
C GLN A 20 3.19 -15.84 12.17
N HIS A 21 1.87 -15.71 12.03
CA HIS A 21 1.02 -16.74 11.46
C HIS A 21 1.33 -17.01 9.98
N ALA A 22 1.41 -15.96 9.15
CA ALA A 22 1.79 -16.07 7.75
C ALA A 22 3.18 -16.69 7.60
N LYS A 23 4.15 -16.24 8.42
CA LYS A 23 5.50 -16.83 8.43
C LYS A 23 5.50 -18.32 8.76
N ALA A 24 4.70 -18.74 9.74
CA ALA A 24 4.70 -20.11 10.21
C ALA A 24 3.94 -21.07 9.28
N THR A 25 2.98 -20.57 8.48
CA THR A 25 1.98 -21.43 7.84
C THR A 25 1.74 -21.16 6.35
N SER A 26 2.17 -20.01 5.80
CA SER A 26 2.05 -19.76 4.36
C SER A 26 3.15 -20.49 3.59
N PRO A 27 2.81 -21.26 2.54
CA PRO A 27 3.79 -21.99 1.75
C PRO A 27 4.70 -21.08 0.90
N PHE A 28 4.32 -19.81 0.71
CA PHE A 28 5.04 -18.86 -0.16
C PHE A 28 5.76 -17.75 0.61
N TYR A 29 5.80 -17.81 1.94
CA TYR A 29 6.39 -16.75 2.75
C TYR A 29 7.88 -16.53 2.45
N ASP A 30 8.67 -17.60 2.42
CA ASP A 30 10.11 -17.50 2.18
C ASP A 30 10.43 -17.02 0.76
N ASP A 31 9.65 -17.43 -0.23
CA ASP A 31 9.77 -16.95 -1.61
C ASP A 31 9.48 -15.45 -1.70
N TRP A 32 8.44 -14.98 -1.01
CA TRP A 32 8.14 -13.55 -0.91
C TRP A 32 9.30 -12.79 -0.27
N VAL A 33 9.85 -13.25 0.86
CA VAL A 33 11.00 -12.61 1.53
C VAL A 33 12.22 -12.56 0.61
N ASN A 34 12.57 -13.66 -0.04
CA ASN A 34 13.71 -13.74 -0.96
C ASN A 34 13.54 -12.75 -2.12
N ARG A 35 12.34 -12.70 -2.71
CA ARG A 35 12.02 -11.77 -3.79
C ARG A 35 12.07 -10.32 -3.32
N SER A 36 11.47 -9.98 -2.18
CA SER A 36 11.49 -8.63 -1.63
C SER A 36 12.93 -8.15 -1.41
N ASN A 37 13.80 -8.99 -0.85
CA ASN A 37 15.22 -8.68 -0.68
C ASN A 37 15.94 -8.45 -2.02
N ALA A 38 15.67 -9.28 -3.02
CA ALA A 38 16.26 -9.14 -4.36
C ALA A 38 15.81 -7.86 -5.09
N LEU A 39 14.63 -7.30 -4.75
CA LEU A 39 14.11 -6.07 -5.36
C LEU A 39 14.62 -4.79 -4.69
N VAL A 40 15.28 -4.86 -3.53
CA VAL A 40 15.80 -3.68 -2.82
C VAL A 40 16.73 -2.83 -3.70
N PRO A 41 17.75 -3.39 -4.39
CA PRO A 41 18.63 -2.58 -5.24
C PRO A 41 17.90 -1.91 -6.41
N VAL A 42 16.86 -2.56 -6.94
CA VAL A 42 16.03 -2.01 -8.03
C VAL A 42 15.20 -0.83 -7.52
N MET A 43 14.58 -0.96 -6.35
CA MET A 43 13.85 0.12 -5.69
C MET A 43 14.77 1.31 -5.38
N GLN A 44 15.98 1.07 -4.88
CA GLN A 44 16.97 2.12 -4.62
C GLN A 44 17.34 2.88 -5.90
N THR A 45 17.53 2.16 -7.01
CA THR A 45 17.81 2.75 -8.32
C THR A 45 16.63 3.59 -8.82
N ALA A 46 15.41 3.08 -8.70
CA ALA A 46 14.19 3.79 -9.08
C ALA A 46 14.04 5.11 -8.29
N ILE A 47 14.29 5.07 -6.99
CA ILE A 47 14.29 6.25 -6.11
C ILE A 47 15.35 7.27 -6.55
N ALA A 48 16.59 6.83 -6.81
CA ALA A 48 17.67 7.70 -7.24
C ALA A 48 17.39 8.39 -8.59
N ASN A 49 16.66 7.70 -9.48
CA ASN A 49 16.27 8.21 -10.80
C ASN A 49 14.94 8.98 -10.80
N HIS A 50 14.29 9.13 -9.64
CA HIS A 50 12.95 9.71 -9.54
C HIS A 50 11.90 9.00 -10.42
N ASP A 51 12.08 7.70 -10.66
CA ASP A 51 11.19 6.87 -11.48
C ASP A 51 9.98 6.42 -10.67
N ILE A 52 8.97 7.29 -10.60
CA ILE A 52 7.74 7.05 -9.85
C ILE A 52 6.98 5.80 -10.34
N ASP A 53 7.09 5.50 -11.64
CA ASP A 53 6.38 4.39 -12.27
C ASP A 53 7.01 3.07 -11.83
N GLN A 54 8.34 2.97 -11.83
CA GLN A 54 9.04 1.80 -11.31
C GLN A 54 8.87 1.65 -9.79
N ILE A 55 8.93 2.74 -9.03
CA ILE A 55 8.67 2.72 -7.57
C ILE A 55 7.27 2.16 -7.30
N GLY A 56 6.26 2.68 -8.00
CA GLY A 56 4.88 2.29 -7.81
C GLY A 56 4.62 0.83 -8.19
N GLN A 57 5.14 0.36 -9.32
CA GLN A 57 5.03 -1.04 -9.74
C GLN A 57 5.64 -2.01 -8.73
N LEU A 58 6.83 -1.69 -8.21
CA LEU A 58 7.51 -2.51 -7.21
C LEU A 58 6.74 -2.53 -5.89
N ALA A 59 6.24 -1.37 -5.44
CA ALA A 59 5.46 -1.27 -4.21
C ALA A 59 4.15 -2.05 -4.29
N GLU A 60 3.40 -1.89 -5.38
CA GLU A 60 2.11 -2.57 -5.60
C GLU A 60 2.29 -4.09 -5.68
N ALA A 61 3.25 -4.56 -6.47
CA ALA A 61 3.55 -5.98 -6.57
C ALA A 61 3.94 -6.58 -5.21
N ASN A 62 4.80 -5.90 -4.45
CA ASN A 62 5.25 -6.37 -3.14
C ASN A 62 4.12 -6.40 -2.11
N ALA A 63 3.26 -5.37 -2.08
CA ALA A 63 2.11 -5.32 -1.19
C ALA A 63 1.11 -6.45 -1.49
N LEU A 64 0.78 -6.68 -2.77
CA LEU A 64 -0.10 -7.77 -3.18
C LEU A 64 0.49 -9.14 -2.84
N GLN A 65 1.80 -9.33 -3.02
CA GLN A 65 2.49 -10.57 -2.63
C GLN A 65 2.42 -10.80 -1.11
N MET A 66 2.64 -9.76 -0.30
CA MET A 66 2.45 -9.86 1.15
C MET A 66 1.02 -10.31 1.49
N HIS A 67 -0.01 -9.70 0.89
CA HIS A 67 -1.40 -10.12 1.13
C HIS A 67 -1.70 -11.53 0.61
N ALA A 68 -1.04 -11.98 -0.46
CA ALA A 68 -1.13 -13.36 -0.92
C ALA A 68 -0.57 -14.37 0.10
N THR A 69 0.50 -14.01 0.84
CA THR A 69 0.98 -14.86 1.94
C THR A 69 -0.06 -15.01 3.05
N ASN A 70 -0.84 -13.94 3.34
CA ASN A 70 -1.93 -14.01 4.32
C ASN A 70 -3.07 -14.92 3.84
N ALA A 71 -3.45 -14.80 2.56
CA ALA A 71 -4.51 -15.60 1.94
C ALA A 71 -4.15 -17.09 1.80
N THR A 72 -2.85 -17.40 1.75
CA THR A 72 -2.33 -18.78 1.64
C THR A 72 -1.83 -19.35 2.96
N ALA A 73 -1.90 -18.58 4.06
CA ALA A 73 -1.65 -19.07 5.41
C ALA A 73 -2.68 -20.13 5.83
N GLN A 74 -2.38 -20.91 6.88
CA GLN A 74 -3.26 -21.98 7.34
C GLN A 74 -3.49 -21.90 8.86
N PRO A 75 -4.66 -21.42 9.33
CA PRO A 75 -5.82 -20.96 8.56
C PRO A 75 -5.58 -19.65 7.79
N ALA A 76 -6.29 -19.46 6.68
CA ALA A 76 -6.16 -18.25 5.86
C ALA A 76 -6.80 -17.02 6.54
N PHE A 77 -6.26 -15.84 6.24
CA PHE A 77 -6.81 -14.57 6.71
C PHE A 77 -6.57 -13.45 5.71
N ASN A 78 -7.37 -12.38 5.79
CA ASN A 78 -7.29 -11.24 4.88
C ASN A 78 -7.47 -9.92 5.65
N TYR A 79 -6.73 -8.90 5.22
CA TYR A 79 -6.90 -7.51 5.69
C TYR A 79 -7.66 -6.64 4.69
N LEU A 80 -7.62 -6.99 3.41
CA LEU A 80 -8.28 -6.25 2.34
C LEU A 80 -9.77 -6.59 2.34
N THR A 81 -10.60 -5.56 2.21
CA THR A 81 -12.06 -5.67 2.04
C THR A 81 -12.44 -5.39 0.59
N ASP A 82 -13.73 -5.53 0.27
CA ASP A 82 -14.25 -5.18 -1.05
C ASP A 82 -13.95 -3.71 -1.39
N SER A 83 -14.05 -2.81 -0.40
CA SER A 83 -13.66 -1.41 -0.53
C SER A 83 -12.18 -1.23 -0.87
N SER A 84 -11.29 -2.04 -0.27
CA SER A 84 -9.87 -2.02 -0.60
C SER A 84 -9.64 -2.40 -2.06
N TRP A 85 -10.29 -3.48 -2.52
CA TRP A 85 -10.19 -3.93 -3.91
C TRP A 85 -10.79 -2.94 -4.91
N GLN A 86 -11.86 -2.23 -4.54
CA GLN A 86 -12.42 -1.16 -5.36
C GLN A 86 -11.38 -0.06 -5.63
N VAL A 87 -10.61 0.35 -4.61
CA VAL A 87 -9.52 1.34 -4.77
C VAL A 87 -8.39 0.80 -5.64
N ILE A 88 -7.98 -0.46 -5.43
CA ILE A 88 -6.90 -1.10 -6.22
C ILE A 88 -7.28 -1.20 -7.70
N ASN A 89 -8.52 -1.59 -7.99
CA ASN A 89 -9.04 -1.68 -9.35
C ASN A 89 -9.15 -0.29 -9.99
N LEU A 90 -9.60 0.73 -9.24
CA LEU A 90 -9.62 2.10 -9.72
C LEU A 90 -8.21 2.59 -10.10
N ALA A 91 -7.20 2.32 -9.29
CA ALA A 91 -5.82 2.66 -9.61
C ALA A 91 -5.37 1.99 -10.92
N THR A 92 -5.73 0.72 -11.13
CA THR A 92 -5.46 0.01 -12.39
C THR A 92 -6.15 0.69 -13.59
N THR A 93 -7.43 1.04 -13.48
CA THR A 93 -8.17 1.74 -14.54
C THR A 93 -7.59 3.11 -14.87
N LEU A 94 -7.23 3.91 -13.85
CA LEU A 94 -6.60 5.21 -14.05
C LEU A 94 -5.23 5.07 -14.74
N ARG A 95 -4.47 4.02 -14.42
CA ARG A 95 -3.20 3.72 -15.06
C ARG A 95 -3.36 3.33 -16.53
N GLU A 96 -4.40 2.59 -16.89
CA GLU A 96 -4.75 2.31 -18.29
C GLU A 96 -5.13 3.58 -19.08
N GLN A 97 -5.58 4.63 -18.38
CA GLN A 97 -5.87 5.95 -18.94
C GLN A 97 -4.65 6.89 -18.97
N GLY A 98 -3.47 6.41 -18.58
CA GLY A 98 -2.21 7.16 -18.60
C GLY A 98 -1.90 7.94 -17.33
N ILE A 99 -2.68 7.76 -16.26
CA ILE A 99 -2.40 8.38 -14.95
C ILE A 99 -1.44 7.50 -14.14
N SER A 100 -0.31 8.05 -13.72
CA SER A 100 0.69 7.32 -12.93
C SER A 100 0.19 7.13 -11.49
N VAL A 101 -0.43 5.97 -11.22
CA VAL A 101 -0.97 5.63 -9.89
C VAL A 101 -0.83 4.15 -9.58
N TYR A 102 -0.43 3.84 -8.34
CA TYR A 102 -0.12 2.50 -7.86
C TYR A 102 -0.56 2.33 -6.41
N ALA A 103 -1.18 1.20 -6.09
CA ALA A 103 -1.65 0.90 -4.75
C ALA A 103 -0.54 0.29 -3.87
N THR A 104 -0.55 0.61 -2.58
CA THR A 104 0.22 -0.12 -1.55
C THR A 104 -0.58 -0.16 -0.26
N MET A 105 -0.38 -1.20 0.54
CA MET A 105 -1.18 -1.52 1.72
C MET A 105 -0.31 -2.09 2.83
N ASP A 106 -0.73 -1.89 4.07
CA ASP A 106 -0.11 -2.52 5.25
C ASP A 106 -1.02 -3.65 5.77
N ALA A 107 -0.85 -4.04 7.04
CA ALA A 107 -1.76 -4.93 7.75
C ALA A 107 -3.11 -4.26 8.12
N GLY A 108 -3.92 -3.88 7.13
CA GLY A 108 -5.25 -3.31 7.31
C GLY A 108 -5.97 -2.96 5.99
N PRO A 109 -7.22 -2.47 6.05
CA PRO A 109 -8.04 -2.22 4.86
C PRO A 109 -7.65 -0.94 4.11
N ASN A 110 -6.99 0.02 4.76
CA ASN A 110 -6.60 1.30 4.16
C ASN A 110 -5.62 1.10 3.00
N VAL A 111 -5.96 1.70 1.85
CA VAL A 111 -5.12 1.70 0.65
C VAL A 111 -4.39 3.03 0.54
N LYS A 112 -3.09 2.99 0.24
CA LYS A 112 -2.31 4.17 -0.10
C LYS A 112 -2.01 4.15 -1.59
N LEU A 113 -2.14 5.29 -2.23
CA LEU A 113 -1.85 5.49 -3.64
C LEU A 113 -0.55 6.29 -3.78
N ILE A 114 0.42 5.70 -4.46
CA ILE A 114 1.63 6.34 -4.92
C ILE A 114 1.32 6.92 -6.30
N SER A 115 1.51 8.23 -6.46
CA SER A 115 1.22 8.94 -7.70
C SER A 115 2.09 10.17 -7.82
N ARG A 116 2.10 10.78 -9.01
CA ARG A 116 2.68 12.11 -9.20
C ARG A 116 1.83 13.17 -8.48
N PRO A 117 2.44 14.24 -7.94
CA PRO A 117 1.67 15.33 -7.32
C PRO A 117 0.64 15.96 -8.25
N ALA A 118 0.96 16.10 -9.54
CA ALA A 118 0.08 16.68 -10.55
C ALA A 118 -1.23 15.89 -10.76
N ASP A 119 -1.21 14.58 -10.49
CA ASP A 119 -2.37 13.70 -10.70
C ASP A 119 -3.30 13.66 -9.48
N THR A 120 -2.95 14.31 -8.37
CA THR A 120 -3.67 14.23 -7.09
C THR A 120 -5.14 14.63 -7.21
N GLU A 121 -5.45 15.69 -7.96
CA GLU A 121 -6.82 16.19 -8.12
C GLU A 121 -7.68 15.20 -8.91
N VAL A 122 -7.17 14.69 -10.04
CA VAL A 122 -7.86 13.71 -10.89
C VAL A 122 -8.11 12.41 -10.11
N ILE A 123 -7.12 11.91 -9.38
CA ILE A 123 -7.26 10.70 -8.56
C ILE A 123 -8.29 10.90 -7.45
N THR A 124 -8.27 12.06 -6.78
CA THR A 124 -9.23 12.36 -5.69
C THR A 124 -10.65 12.46 -6.22
N ALA A 125 -10.86 13.09 -7.38
CA ALA A 125 -12.17 13.17 -8.01
C ALA A 125 -12.71 11.78 -8.39
N ALA A 126 -11.87 10.94 -9.01
CA ALA A 126 -12.23 9.58 -9.36
C ALA A 126 -12.56 8.71 -8.13
N LEU A 127 -11.83 8.88 -7.02
CA LEU A 127 -12.12 8.22 -5.76
C LEU A 127 -13.47 8.64 -5.17
N ALA A 128 -13.79 9.94 -5.20
CA ALA A 128 -15.05 10.46 -4.68
C ALA A 128 -16.27 10.01 -5.49
N GLU A 129 -16.10 9.86 -6.82
CA GLU A 129 -17.13 9.31 -7.70
C GLU A 129 -17.34 7.81 -7.46
N ALA A 130 -16.26 7.03 -7.41
CA ALA A 130 -16.33 5.59 -7.23
C ALA A 130 -16.81 5.18 -5.82
N ILE A 131 -16.42 5.94 -4.80
CA ILE A 131 -16.69 5.62 -3.39
C ILE A 131 -17.26 6.86 -2.69
N PRO A 132 -18.59 7.08 -2.74
CA PRO A 132 -19.23 8.23 -2.11
C PRO A 132 -18.92 8.32 -0.61
N GLY A 133 -18.44 9.48 -0.17
CA GLY A 133 -18.09 9.74 1.23
C GLY A 133 -16.72 9.22 1.68
N VAL A 134 -15.89 8.73 0.74
CA VAL A 134 -14.54 8.28 1.05
C VAL A 134 -13.68 9.42 1.62
N VAL A 135 -12.92 9.13 2.67
CA VAL A 135 -11.98 10.09 3.26
C VAL A 135 -10.60 9.86 2.67
N VAL A 136 -10.08 10.87 1.99
CA VAL A 136 -8.73 10.87 1.43
C VAL A 136 -7.84 11.84 2.22
N ARG A 137 -6.61 11.41 2.54
CA ARG A 137 -5.58 12.24 3.16
C ARG A 137 -4.35 12.27 2.27
N THR A 138 -3.94 13.45 1.85
CA THR A 138 -2.76 13.63 1.01
C THR A 138 -1.54 13.94 1.86
N ALA A 139 -0.40 13.39 1.46
CA ALA A 139 0.90 13.67 2.07
C ALA A 139 2.00 13.63 1.01
N THR A 140 3.04 14.43 1.24
CA THR A 140 4.29 14.44 0.48
C THR A 140 5.44 13.93 1.36
N PRO A 141 6.59 13.55 0.77
CA PRO A 141 7.78 13.26 1.55
C PRO A 141 8.11 14.44 2.49
N GLY A 142 8.20 14.16 3.79
CA GLY A 142 8.44 15.14 4.84
C GLY A 142 9.89 15.16 5.32
N PRO A 143 10.28 16.16 6.13
CA PRO A 143 11.58 16.17 6.80
C PRO A 143 11.69 15.04 7.83
N SER A 144 12.92 14.74 8.26
CA SER A 144 13.17 13.86 9.41
C SER A 144 12.64 14.45 10.72
N ILE A 145 12.71 13.64 11.79
CA ILE A 145 12.34 14.06 13.16
C ILE A 145 12.97 15.40 13.54
N LYS A 146 12.18 16.30 14.11
CA LYS A 146 12.64 17.58 14.67
C LYS A 146 12.34 17.57 16.16
N ILE A 147 13.37 17.76 16.98
CA ILE A 147 13.23 17.97 18.42
C ILE A 147 12.92 19.44 18.62
N VAL A 148 11.82 19.74 19.31
CA VAL A 148 11.45 21.10 19.71
C VAL A 148 11.66 21.28 21.21
N GLU A 149 11.87 22.52 21.64
CA GLU A 149 12.06 22.84 23.06
C GLU A 149 10.85 22.34 23.88
N GLY A 150 11.11 21.50 24.88
CA GLY A 150 10.09 20.89 25.74
C GLY A 150 9.82 19.39 25.48
N ASP A 151 10.36 18.81 24.40
CA ASP A 151 10.29 17.37 24.18
C ASP A 151 11.15 16.62 25.22
N GLN A 152 10.58 15.60 25.87
CA GLN A 152 11.33 14.60 26.63
C GLN A 152 11.45 13.33 25.79
N ILE A 153 12.70 12.88 25.55
CA ILE A 153 13.01 11.65 24.81
C ILE A 153 13.04 10.46 25.77
#